data_AF-A0A4C1XG20-F1
#
_entry.id   AF-A0A4C1XG20-F1
#
_cell.length_a   1.000
_cell.length_b   1.000
_cell.length_c   1.000
_cell.angle_alpha   90.00
_cell.angle_beta   90.00
_cell.angle_gamma   90.00
#
_symmetry.space_group_name_H-M   'P 1'
#
loop_
_entity.id
_entity.type
_entity.pdbx_description
1 polymer ?
#
loop_
_entity_poly.entity_id
_entity_poly.type
_entity_poly.pdbx_seq_one_letter_code
_entity_poly.pdbx_strand_id
1 'polypeptide(L)'
;MDSETAGSILKKFSGNLQIELAIDPVKFDELHYGRYVTLYTKGIFFFDTHPPLGKQLLYLASQIAGYDGNFTFDRIGSPYTENVPVRALRFVPALAGSILIPIVYLLMQELSMSHGTAAFAGLLVLFVIYISVFYIHLGLLPRAGPHDSVMTSAFQASLQGGLASITRGQPLHVAHGSQITLRHTHGRTCWLHSHAHVYPVRYADGRGSSHQQQVTCYSFKDVNNWWIVKRPERSELAVTQPPDAIRHGDVVQLLHGITSRALNSHDVAAPVSPQSQEVSCYIDYNVSMSAQNLWRIEIVNRASDDSTWHSIRSLVRLIHVDTGAALRFTGRQLPSWGFHQHEVVGDRAKEHQDTIWNVEEHRYTKAEDRREREKELASAEMIPTAGTQLTFWEKFLELQYKMITHSVDAPHGHMFASEPAEWPLLTRSIAYWLSSRSNV
;
A
#
# COMPACT_ATOMS: atom_id res chain seq x y z
N MET A 1 46.37 -29.38 -33.11
CA MET A 1 44.96 -29.13 -32.80
C MET A 1 44.52 -28.08 -33.79
N ASP A 2 43.84 -28.54 -34.85
CA ASP A 2 43.70 -27.81 -36.11
C ASP A 2 42.75 -26.62 -35.99
N SER A 3 42.98 -25.59 -36.80
CA SER A 3 42.19 -24.34 -36.79
C SER A 3 40.70 -24.57 -37.07
N GLU A 4 40.34 -25.65 -37.77
CA GLU A 4 38.96 -26.08 -37.97
C GLU A 4 38.30 -26.62 -36.69
N THR A 5 39.04 -27.26 -35.79
CA THR A 5 38.49 -27.78 -34.53
C THR A 5 38.22 -26.63 -33.55
N ALA A 6 39.10 -25.62 -33.51
CA ALA A 6 38.87 -24.40 -32.74
C ALA A 6 37.69 -23.57 -33.29
N GLY A 7 37.58 -23.46 -34.62
CA GLY A 7 36.45 -22.79 -35.29
C GLY A 7 35.11 -23.50 -35.08
N SER A 8 35.10 -24.84 -35.04
CA SER A 8 33.91 -25.66 -34.74
C SER A 8 33.45 -25.54 -33.29
N ILE A 9 34.39 -25.51 -32.33
CA ILE A 9 34.07 -25.31 -30.91
C ILE A 9 33.54 -23.89 -30.66
N LEU A 10 34.14 -22.86 -31.28
CA LEU A 10 33.63 -21.49 -31.21
C LEU A 10 32.27 -21.33 -31.89
N LYS A 11 32.01 -22.00 -33.02
CA LYS A 11 30.68 -22.05 -33.63
C LYS A 11 29.66 -22.76 -32.76
N LYS A 12 30.02 -23.84 -32.06
CA LYS A 12 29.14 -24.55 -31.11
C LYS A 12 28.82 -23.71 -29.86
N PHE A 13 29.78 -22.92 -29.37
CA PHE A 13 29.55 -21.96 -28.28
C PHE A 13 28.73 -20.74 -28.74
N SER A 14 28.92 -20.25 -29.97
CA SER A 14 28.11 -19.14 -30.52
C SER A 14 26.71 -19.59 -30.98
N GLY A 15 26.57 -20.86 -31.37
CA GLY A 15 25.35 -21.43 -31.97
C GLY A 15 24.19 -21.63 -31.00
N ASN A 16 24.45 -21.61 -29.68
CA ASN A 16 23.42 -21.67 -28.65
C ASN A 16 23.19 -20.32 -27.94
N LEU A 17 23.85 -19.25 -28.39
CA LEU A 17 23.54 -17.88 -27.98
C LEU A 17 22.77 -17.15 -29.08
N GLN A 18 21.87 -17.86 -29.78
CA GLN A 18 20.78 -17.18 -30.47
C GLN A 18 19.84 -16.66 -29.38
N ILE A 19 20.01 -15.39 -29.01
CA ILE A 19 18.90 -14.59 -28.49
C ILE A 19 17.92 -14.46 -29.67
N GLU A 20 17.16 -15.51 -29.93
CA GLU A 20 16.18 -15.54 -31.00
C GLU A 20 15.10 -14.50 -30.71
N LEU A 21 14.84 -13.70 -31.73
CA LEU A 21 14.21 -12.38 -31.73
C LEU A 21 12.67 -12.43 -31.64
N ALA A 22 12.11 -13.38 -30.88
CA ALA A 22 10.70 -13.33 -30.52
C ALA A 22 10.54 -12.48 -29.26
N ILE A 23 9.55 -11.57 -29.23
CA ILE A 23 9.14 -10.89 -28.00
C ILE A 23 8.41 -11.92 -27.15
N ASP A 24 9.19 -12.78 -26.48
CA ASP A 24 8.66 -13.76 -25.54
C ASP A 24 7.91 -13.05 -24.42
N PRO A 25 6.81 -13.63 -23.92
CA PRO A 25 6.05 -13.04 -22.83
C PRO A 25 6.86 -12.97 -21.53
N VAL A 26 6.35 -12.20 -20.56
CA VAL A 26 6.93 -12.04 -19.22
C VAL A 26 7.12 -13.41 -18.55
N LYS A 27 8.33 -13.72 -18.09
CA LYS A 27 8.68 -14.99 -17.43
C LYS A 27 8.63 -14.88 -15.89
N PHE A 28 8.78 -16.02 -15.21
CA PHE A 28 8.92 -16.10 -13.75
C PHE A 28 10.01 -15.16 -13.24
N ASP A 29 9.74 -14.48 -12.13
CA ASP A 29 10.52 -13.39 -11.53
C ASP A 29 10.78 -12.14 -12.42
N GLU A 30 10.79 -12.23 -13.76
CA GLU A 30 10.82 -11.04 -14.64
C GLU A 30 9.66 -10.08 -14.30
N LEU A 31 8.51 -10.61 -13.90
CA LEU A 31 7.38 -9.84 -13.40
C LEU A 31 7.77 -8.94 -12.23
N HIS A 32 8.41 -9.49 -11.19
CA HIS A 32 8.76 -8.78 -9.97
C HIS A 32 9.87 -7.76 -10.22
N TYR A 33 10.94 -8.18 -10.91
CA TYR A 33 12.04 -7.29 -11.26
C TYR A 33 11.62 -6.18 -12.23
N GLY A 34 10.70 -6.46 -13.16
CA GLY A 34 10.11 -5.46 -14.04
C GLY A 34 9.31 -4.40 -13.29
N ARG A 35 8.51 -4.80 -12.28
CA ARG A 35 7.85 -3.85 -11.37
C ARG A 35 8.85 -2.98 -10.64
N TYR A 36 9.93 -3.55 -10.12
CA TYR A 36 10.97 -2.78 -9.42
C TYR A 36 11.67 -1.78 -10.34
N VAL A 37 12.01 -2.17 -11.57
CA VAL A 37 12.56 -1.26 -12.58
C VAL A 37 11.61 -0.09 -12.82
N THR A 38 10.31 -0.38 -12.98
CA THR A 38 9.28 0.65 -13.15
C THR A 38 9.21 1.62 -11.96
N LEU A 39 9.32 1.09 -10.73
CA LEU A 39 9.30 1.89 -9.51
C LEU A 39 10.55 2.78 -9.38
N TYR A 40 11.73 2.28 -9.76
CA TYR A 40 12.93 3.12 -9.88
C TYR A 40 12.76 4.23 -10.91
N THR A 41 12.26 3.93 -12.11
CA THR A 41 12.01 4.93 -13.16
C THR A 41 11.07 6.04 -12.67
N LYS A 42 10.09 5.70 -11.82
CA LYS A 42 9.13 6.66 -11.25
C LYS A 42 9.62 7.35 -9.96
N GLY A 43 10.74 6.90 -9.40
CA GLY A 43 11.26 7.38 -8.11
C GLY A 43 10.36 7.05 -6.91
N ILE A 44 9.62 5.94 -6.99
CA ILE A 44 8.62 5.51 -6.00
C ILE A 44 9.24 4.47 -5.07
N PHE A 45 9.22 4.75 -3.76
CA PHE A 45 9.75 3.85 -2.74
C PHE A 45 9.03 2.50 -2.73
N PHE A 46 9.83 1.44 -2.54
CA PHE A 46 9.32 0.10 -2.34
C PHE A 46 10.24 -0.66 -1.37
N PHE A 47 9.66 -1.59 -0.65
CA PHE A 47 10.36 -2.52 0.21
C PHE A 47 10.49 -3.88 -0.51
N ASP A 48 11.66 -4.50 -0.38
CA ASP A 48 11.96 -5.86 -0.83
C ASP A 48 13.02 -6.46 0.10
N THR A 49 12.98 -7.78 0.31
CA THR A 49 13.91 -8.48 1.21
C THR A 49 15.28 -8.69 0.59
N HIS A 50 15.42 -8.58 -0.74
CA HIS A 50 16.70 -8.70 -1.41
C HIS A 50 17.41 -7.35 -1.55
N PRO A 51 18.76 -7.32 -1.39
CA PRO A 51 19.55 -6.13 -1.65
C PRO A 51 19.30 -5.51 -3.05
N PRO A 52 19.41 -4.19 -3.20
CA PRO A 52 18.89 -3.49 -4.39
C PRO A 52 19.81 -3.54 -5.62
N LEU A 53 21.08 -3.96 -5.50
CA LEU A 53 22.08 -3.87 -6.58
C LEU A 53 21.61 -4.48 -7.91
N GLY A 54 21.09 -5.72 -7.88
CA GLY A 54 20.60 -6.37 -9.10
C GLY A 54 19.48 -5.59 -9.77
N LYS A 55 18.57 -5.04 -8.97
CA LYS A 55 17.45 -4.21 -9.44
C LYS A 55 17.94 -2.87 -10.01
N GLN A 56 18.96 -2.26 -9.40
CA GLN A 56 19.59 -1.02 -9.86
C GLN A 56 20.32 -1.19 -11.20
N LEU A 57 21.00 -2.33 -11.40
CA LEU A 57 21.65 -2.63 -12.68
C LEU A 57 20.63 -2.80 -13.81
N LEU A 58 19.50 -3.48 -13.54
CA LEU A 58 18.39 -3.59 -14.49
C LEU A 58 17.76 -2.23 -14.78
N TYR A 59 17.57 -1.41 -13.74
CA TYR A 59 17.10 -0.03 -13.89
C TYR A 59 18.04 0.78 -14.80
N LEU A 60 19.35 0.75 -14.55
CA LEU A 60 20.34 1.46 -15.37
C LEU A 60 20.28 1.02 -16.83
N ALA A 61 20.22 -0.29 -17.11
CA ALA A 61 20.09 -0.80 -18.46
C ALA A 61 18.79 -0.37 -19.14
N SER A 62 17.68 -0.32 -18.39
CA SER A 62 16.39 0.18 -18.89
C SER A 62 16.44 1.67 -19.24
N GLN A 63 17.14 2.48 -18.44
CA GLN A 63 17.30 3.91 -18.68
C GLN A 63 18.14 4.18 -19.93
N ILE A 64 19.26 3.45 -20.09
CA ILE A 64 20.10 3.54 -21.30
C ILE A 64 19.31 3.16 -22.55
N ALA A 65 18.38 2.21 -22.43
CA ALA A 65 17.53 1.77 -23.52
C ALA A 65 16.23 2.60 -23.69
N GLY A 66 16.06 3.69 -22.94
CA GLY A 66 14.98 4.65 -23.13
C GLY A 66 13.63 4.26 -22.51
N TYR A 67 13.60 3.43 -21.47
CA TYR A 67 12.36 3.04 -20.81
C TYR A 67 11.73 4.18 -19.99
N ASP A 68 10.47 4.51 -20.28
CA ASP A 68 9.72 5.61 -19.64
C ASP A 68 8.94 5.18 -18.37
N GLY A 69 8.91 3.88 -18.04
CA GLY A 69 8.16 3.36 -16.89
C GLY A 69 6.64 3.19 -17.14
N ASN A 70 6.17 3.33 -18.38
CA ASN A 70 4.77 3.22 -18.74
C ASN A 70 4.41 1.80 -19.21
N PHE A 71 4.54 0.83 -18.30
CA PHE A 71 4.06 -0.54 -18.50
C PHE A 71 3.71 -1.16 -17.15
N THR A 72 2.61 -1.90 -17.10
CA THR A 72 2.16 -2.60 -15.89
C THR A 72 2.43 -4.09 -16.03
N PHE A 73 3.31 -4.59 -15.18
CA PHE A 73 3.64 -6.01 -15.08
C PHE A 73 2.55 -6.74 -14.30
N ASP A 74 1.49 -7.20 -14.96
CA ASP A 74 0.31 -7.77 -14.28
C ASP A 74 0.45 -9.27 -13.99
N ARG A 75 0.82 -10.06 -15.00
CA ARG A 75 0.86 -11.54 -14.93
C ARG A 75 1.99 -12.14 -15.77
N ILE A 76 2.51 -13.28 -15.32
CA ILE A 76 3.40 -14.14 -16.10
C ILE A 76 2.66 -14.56 -17.38
N GLY A 77 3.34 -14.55 -18.52
CA GLY A 77 2.75 -14.84 -19.82
C GLY A 77 2.13 -13.62 -20.53
N SER A 78 2.14 -12.43 -19.93
CA SER A 78 1.69 -11.22 -20.61
C SER A 78 2.66 -10.80 -21.73
N PRO A 79 2.17 -10.37 -22.90
CA PRO A 79 3.02 -9.87 -23.96
C PRO A 79 3.61 -8.51 -23.57
N TYR A 80 4.88 -8.28 -23.91
CA TYR A 80 5.50 -6.96 -23.76
C TYR A 80 4.98 -5.99 -24.81
N THR A 81 4.82 -4.73 -24.44
CA THR A 81 4.65 -3.62 -25.40
C THR A 81 6.00 -3.18 -25.96
N GLU A 82 6.01 -2.56 -27.13
CA GLU A 82 7.24 -2.08 -27.81
C GLU A 82 8.09 -1.12 -26.94
N ASN A 83 7.46 -0.44 -25.99
CA ASN A 83 8.09 0.48 -25.05
C ASN A 83 9.04 -0.20 -24.03
N VAL A 84 8.89 -1.50 -23.77
CA VAL A 84 9.73 -2.18 -22.77
C VAL A 84 11.02 -2.68 -23.44
N PRO A 85 12.22 -2.25 -23.00
CA PRO A 85 13.47 -2.68 -23.60
C PRO A 85 13.90 -4.07 -23.09
N VAL A 86 13.15 -5.10 -23.48
CA VAL A 86 13.36 -6.49 -23.04
C VAL A 86 14.79 -6.97 -23.31
N ARG A 87 15.37 -6.59 -24.45
CA ARG A 87 16.74 -6.97 -24.81
C ARG A 87 17.76 -6.43 -23.81
N ALA A 88 17.65 -5.17 -23.42
CA ALA A 88 18.55 -4.55 -22.45
C ALA A 88 18.39 -5.18 -21.06
N LEU A 89 17.14 -5.43 -20.65
CA LEU A 89 16.84 -6.07 -19.36
C LEU A 89 17.37 -7.50 -19.27
N ARG A 90 17.31 -8.28 -20.35
CA ARG A 90 17.85 -9.66 -20.39
C ARG A 90 19.36 -9.72 -20.60
N PHE A 91 19.95 -8.71 -21.24
CA PHE A 91 21.39 -8.65 -21.50
C PHE A 91 22.20 -8.58 -20.20
N VAL A 92 21.75 -7.80 -19.21
CA VAL A 92 22.46 -7.63 -17.92
C VAL A 92 22.68 -8.96 -17.18
N PRO A 93 21.65 -9.77 -16.86
CA PRO A 93 21.85 -11.05 -16.18
C PRO A 93 22.61 -12.06 -17.04
N ALA A 94 22.42 -12.04 -18.37
CA ALA A 94 23.17 -12.92 -19.28
C ALA A 94 24.67 -12.60 -19.29
N LEU A 95 25.03 -11.32 -19.29
CA LEU A 95 26.42 -10.86 -19.22
C LEU A 95 27.04 -11.23 -17.87
N ALA A 96 26.35 -10.97 -16.76
CA ALA A 96 26.82 -11.31 -15.42
C ALA A 96 27.05 -12.83 -15.27
N GLY A 97 26.13 -13.65 -15.77
CA GLY A 97 26.28 -15.12 -15.77
C GLY A 97 27.44 -15.60 -16.65
N SER A 98 27.69 -14.95 -17.79
CA SER A 98 28.78 -15.30 -18.71
C SER A 98 30.16 -14.96 -18.13
N ILE A 99 30.28 -13.82 -17.44
CA ILE A 99 31.54 -13.35 -16.82
C ILE A 99 31.85 -14.08 -15.51
N LEU A 100 30.86 -14.69 -14.87
CA LEU A 100 31.03 -15.46 -13.63
C LEU A 100 32.10 -16.56 -13.79
N ILE A 101 32.09 -17.31 -14.90
CA ILE A 101 33.01 -18.43 -15.13
C ILE A 101 34.48 -17.95 -15.21
N PRO A 102 34.84 -16.96 -16.06
CA PRO A 102 36.18 -16.37 -16.06
C PRO A 102 36.61 -15.79 -14.71
N ILE A 103 35.73 -15.08 -14.00
CA ILE A 103 36.08 -14.48 -12.70
C ILE A 103 36.40 -15.57 -11.68
N VAL A 104 35.60 -16.63 -11.60
CA VAL A 104 35.87 -17.75 -10.68
C VAL A 104 37.21 -18.40 -11.01
N TYR A 105 37.53 -18.61 -12.29
CA TYR A 105 38.82 -19.13 -12.71
C TYR A 105 40.00 -18.24 -12.27
N LEU A 106 39.90 -16.93 -12.50
CA LEU A 106 40.94 -15.96 -12.08
C LEU A 106 41.07 -15.89 -10.56
N LEU A 107 39.97 -15.92 -9.82
CA LEU A 107 39.99 -15.99 -8.35
C LEU A 107 40.69 -17.25 -7.86
N MET A 108 40.48 -18.40 -8.50
CA MET A 108 41.17 -19.64 -8.14
C MET A 108 42.68 -19.58 -8.41
N GLN A 109 43.12 -18.83 -9.42
CA GLN A 109 44.53 -18.59 -9.69
C GLN A 109 45.20 -17.65 -8.69
N GLU A 110 44.46 -16.65 -8.19
CA GLU A 110 44.97 -15.60 -7.31
C GLU A 110 45.01 -15.99 -5.81
N LEU A 111 44.55 -17.20 -5.45
CA LEU A 111 44.50 -17.71 -4.06
C LEU A 111 45.88 -17.94 -3.39
N SER A 112 46.97 -17.40 -3.93
CA SER A 112 48.35 -17.56 -3.43
C SER A 112 48.87 -16.39 -2.56
N MET A 113 48.01 -15.45 -2.17
CA MET A 113 48.37 -14.33 -1.29
C MET A 113 48.18 -14.61 0.20
N SER A 114 48.82 -13.82 1.07
CA SER A 114 48.58 -13.80 2.52
C SER A 114 47.09 -13.58 2.82
N HIS A 115 46.44 -14.64 3.29
CA HIS A 115 44.98 -14.72 3.44
C HIS A 115 44.38 -13.63 4.33
N GLY A 116 45.13 -13.14 5.33
CA GLY A 116 44.63 -12.16 6.30
C GLY A 116 44.42 -10.77 5.71
N THR A 117 45.40 -10.23 4.98
CA THR A 117 45.31 -8.88 4.38
C THR A 117 44.35 -8.86 3.19
N ALA A 118 44.32 -9.92 2.40
CA ALA A 118 43.38 -10.05 1.28
C ALA A 118 41.93 -10.18 1.77
N ALA A 119 41.68 -10.96 2.84
CA ALA A 119 40.36 -11.07 3.44
C ALA A 119 39.89 -9.74 4.05
N PHE A 120 40.78 -9.03 4.76
CA PHE A 120 40.45 -7.72 5.33
C PHE A 120 40.13 -6.67 4.26
N ALA A 121 40.96 -6.57 3.22
CA ALA A 121 40.71 -5.66 2.10
C ALA A 121 39.42 -6.01 1.35
N GLY A 122 39.16 -7.31 1.12
CA GLY A 122 37.93 -7.79 0.49
C GLY A 122 36.68 -7.46 1.31
N LEU A 123 36.73 -7.64 2.63
CA LEU A 123 35.63 -7.31 3.53
C LEU A 123 35.35 -5.80 3.57
N LEU A 124 36.40 -4.98 3.59
CA LEU A 124 36.28 -3.53 3.53
C LEU A 124 35.59 -3.09 2.23
N VAL A 125 36.03 -3.59 1.08
CA VAL A 125 35.44 -3.30 -0.23
C VAL A 125 33.98 -3.74 -0.27
N LEU A 126 33.68 -4.94 0.25
CA LEU A 126 32.32 -5.47 0.32
C LEU A 126 31.39 -4.54 1.12
N PHE A 127 31.84 -4.07 2.28
CA PHE A 127 31.05 -3.17 3.14
C PHE A 127 30.82 -1.80 2.48
N VAL A 128 31.86 -1.23 1.86
CA VAL A 128 31.78 0.05 1.15
C VAL A 128 30.81 -0.05 -0.04
N ILE A 129 30.91 -1.11 -0.85
CA ILE A 129 29.99 -1.34 -1.98
C ILE A 129 28.56 -1.50 -1.46
N TYR A 130 28.36 -2.30 -0.41
CA TYR A 130 27.05 -2.56 0.17
C TYR A 130 26.37 -1.26 0.63
N ILE A 131 27.05 -0.43 1.43
CA ILE A 131 26.51 0.85 1.89
C ILE A 131 26.23 1.78 0.70
N SER A 132 27.16 1.88 -0.26
CA SER A 132 27.02 2.74 -1.43
C SER A 132 25.79 2.39 -2.27
N VAL A 133 25.52 1.10 -2.44
CA VAL A 133 24.33 0.58 -3.13
C VAL A 133 23.04 1.02 -2.43
N PHE A 134 22.97 0.94 -1.11
CA PHE A 134 21.80 1.40 -0.35
C PHE A 134 21.67 2.92 -0.31
N TYR A 135 22.79 3.64 -0.30
CA TYR A 135 22.80 5.09 -0.42
C TYR A 135 22.18 5.54 -1.75
N ILE A 136 22.58 4.92 -2.86
CA ILE A 136 21.97 5.14 -4.17
C ILE A 136 20.49 4.72 -4.16
N HIS A 137 20.13 3.59 -3.54
CA HIS A 137 18.75 3.11 -3.48
C HIS A 137 17.81 4.13 -2.82
N LEU A 138 18.16 4.59 -1.62
CA LEU A 138 17.37 5.56 -0.87
C LEU A 138 17.39 6.95 -1.52
N GLY A 139 18.47 7.30 -2.23
CA GLY A 139 18.57 8.54 -3.01
C GLY A 139 17.70 8.55 -4.27
N LEU A 140 17.55 7.41 -4.94
CA LEU A 140 16.74 7.27 -6.16
C LEU A 140 15.22 7.20 -5.89
N LEU A 141 14.82 6.89 -4.65
CA LEU A 141 13.42 6.64 -4.29
C LEU A 141 12.85 7.66 -3.29
N PRO A 142 12.74 8.95 -3.66
CA PRO A 142 12.31 9.98 -2.73
C PRO A 142 10.78 9.99 -2.48
N ARG A 143 9.96 9.34 -3.31
CA ARG A 143 8.48 9.41 -3.23
C ARG A 143 7.88 8.24 -2.48
N ALA A 144 6.76 8.47 -1.79
CA ALA A 144 5.98 7.40 -1.15
C ALA A 144 5.46 6.39 -2.19
N GLY A 145 5.28 5.14 -1.78
CA GLY A 145 4.95 4.04 -2.68
C GLY A 145 4.27 2.88 -1.99
N PRO A 146 3.90 1.82 -2.74
CA PRO A 146 2.92 0.81 -2.30
C PRO A 146 3.35 -0.01 -1.06
N HIS A 147 4.65 -0.01 -0.72
CA HIS A 147 5.19 -0.78 0.40
C HIS A 147 5.73 0.12 1.53
N ASP A 148 5.44 1.42 1.51
CA ASP A 148 5.88 2.35 2.56
C ASP A 148 5.27 2.02 3.93
N SER A 149 4.08 1.40 3.95
CA SER A 149 3.37 0.96 5.16
C SER A 149 4.15 -0.04 6.03
N VAL A 150 5.16 -0.72 5.47
CA VAL A 150 6.06 -1.63 6.20
C VAL A 150 7.00 -0.87 7.13
N MET A 151 7.33 0.38 6.75
CA MET A 151 8.24 1.27 7.47
C MET A 151 7.51 2.03 8.59
N THR A 152 8.28 2.65 9.48
CA THR A 152 7.76 3.50 10.56
C THR A 152 7.09 4.76 9.99
N SER A 153 6.19 5.36 10.78
CA SER A 153 5.55 6.63 10.41
C SER A 153 6.58 7.75 10.15
N ALA A 154 7.72 7.75 10.85
CA ALA A 154 8.81 8.71 10.64
C ALA A 154 9.53 8.50 9.30
N PHE A 155 9.77 7.24 8.91
CA PHE A 155 10.34 6.92 7.60
C PHE A 155 9.37 7.29 6.48
N GLN A 156 8.10 6.88 6.58
CA GLN A 156 7.05 7.22 5.61
C GLN A 156 6.98 8.73 5.42
N ALA A 157 7.01 9.48 6.50
CA ALA A 157 7.01 10.94 6.48
C ALA A 157 8.21 11.60 5.78
N SER A 158 9.34 10.91 5.75
CA SER A 158 10.54 11.39 5.08
C SER A 158 10.48 11.25 3.56
N LEU A 159 9.48 10.53 3.05
CA LEU A 159 9.20 10.37 1.63
C LEU A 159 8.24 11.47 1.17
N GLN A 160 8.46 12.00 -0.04
CA GLN A 160 7.57 12.94 -0.70
C GLN A 160 6.20 12.28 -0.90
N GLY A 161 5.16 12.84 -0.27
CA GLY A 161 3.81 12.28 -0.28
C GLY A 161 3.47 11.28 0.84
N GLY A 162 4.36 11.07 1.83
CA GLY A 162 4.13 10.15 2.95
C GLY A 162 3.59 10.77 4.26
N LEU A 163 3.47 9.93 5.31
CA LEU A 163 2.56 10.11 6.46
C LEU A 163 2.78 11.32 7.39
N ALA A 164 3.99 11.88 7.60
CA ALA A 164 4.19 13.06 8.49
C ALA A 164 4.42 14.41 7.79
N SER A 165 4.07 14.51 6.51
CA SER A 165 3.55 15.79 6.03
C SER A 165 2.21 16.09 6.72
N ILE A 166 1.38 15.06 6.93
CA ILE A 166 0.00 15.18 7.37
C ILE A 166 -0.11 15.57 8.85
N THR A 167 0.66 14.94 9.75
CA THR A 167 0.46 15.09 11.22
C THR A 167 1.05 16.38 11.81
N ARG A 168 1.80 17.17 11.04
CA ARG A 168 2.53 18.33 11.57
C ARG A 168 1.61 19.55 11.68
N GLY A 169 1.27 19.94 12.92
CA GLY A 169 0.43 21.11 13.21
C GLY A 169 -1.08 20.84 13.28
N GLN A 170 -1.50 19.57 13.18
CA GLN A 170 -2.90 19.20 13.38
C GLN A 170 -3.29 19.33 14.86
N PRO A 171 -4.55 19.67 15.17
CA PRO A 171 -4.98 19.72 16.55
C PRO A 171 -4.98 18.32 17.17
N LEU A 172 -4.65 18.24 18.47
CA LEU A 172 -4.56 16.96 19.17
C LEU A 172 -5.94 16.44 19.58
N HIS A 173 -6.82 17.32 20.08
CA HIS A 173 -8.12 16.95 20.63
C HIS A 173 -9.20 17.00 19.55
N VAL A 174 -9.84 15.87 19.27
CA VAL A 174 -11.02 15.82 18.41
C VAL A 174 -12.18 16.44 19.19
N ALA A 175 -12.76 17.49 18.62
CA ALA A 175 -13.84 18.29 19.20
C ALA A 175 -15.06 18.35 18.27
N HIS A 176 -16.20 18.82 18.75
CA HIS A 176 -17.29 19.18 17.85
C HIS A 176 -16.86 20.29 16.87
N GLY A 177 -17.25 20.15 15.61
CA GLY A 177 -16.78 20.97 14.48
C GLY A 177 -15.44 20.50 13.89
N SER A 178 -14.84 19.44 14.42
CA SER A 178 -13.60 18.88 13.85
C SER A 178 -13.88 18.18 12.53
N GLN A 179 -13.03 18.42 11.53
CA GLN A 179 -13.00 17.66 10.30
C GLN A 179 -11.89 16.62 10.43
N ILE A 180 -12.23 15.35 10.22
CA ILE A 180 -11.37 14.21 10.46
C ILE A 180 -11.42 13.24 9.29
N THR A 181 -10.35 12.46 9.11
CA THR A 181 -10.39 11.23 8.32
C THR A 181 -10.30 10.04 9.27
N LEU A 182 -11.19 9.06 9.07
CA LEU A 182 -11.21 7.84 9.87
C LEU A 182 -10.55 6.72 9.08
N ARG A 183 -9.48 6.17 9.63
CA ARG A 183 -8.73 5.09 9.03
C ARG A 183 -8.94 3.80 9.83
N HIS A 184 -9.01 2.70 9.12
CA HIS A 184 -9.04 1.37 9.71
C HIS A 184 -7.66 1.00 10.27
N THR A 185 -7.62 0.48 11.50
CA THR A 185 -6.35 0.33 12.23
C THR A 185 -5.59 -0.95 11.84
N HIS A 186 -6.31 -2.06 11.57
CA HIS A 186 -5.71 -3.39 11.41
C HIS A 186 -5.72 -3.86 9.94
N GLY A 187 -4.67 -4.55 9.49
CA GLY A 187 -4.65 -5.11 8.12
C GLY A 187 -4.53 -4.05 7.01
N ARG A 188 -5.42 -4.10 6.02
CA ARG A 188 -5.33 -3.27 4.80
C ARG A 188 -5.61 -1.80 5.09
N THR A 189 -4.84 -0.92 4.45
CA THR A 189 -5.02 0.53 4.54
C THR A 189 -6.33 0.93 3.92
N CYS A 190 -7.19 1.57 4.70
CA CYS A 190 -8.55 1.85 4.28
C CYS A 190 -9.14 3.02 5.07
N TRP A 191 -9.76 3.97 4.38
CA TRP A 191 -10.41 5.15 4.97
C TRP A 191 -11.92 5.06 4.80
N LEU A 192 -12.66 5.47 5.83
CA LEU A 192 -14.10 5.64 5.75
C LEU A 192 -14.42 6.68 4.66
N HIS A 193 -15.20 6.27 3.67
CA HIS A 193 -15.39 7.02 2.43
C HIS A 193 -16.88 7.08 2.08
N SER A 194 -17.30 8.15 1.42
CA SER A 194 -18.64 8.24 0.85
C SER A 194 -18.65 9.13 -0.39
N HIS A 195 -19.48 8.82 -1.38
CA HIS A 195 -19.60 9.59 -2.62
C HIS A 195 -21.06 9.69 -3.03
N ALA A 196 -21.40 10.56 -3.99
CA ALA A 196 -22.80 10.89 -4.29
C ALA A 196 -23.68 9.71 -4.77
N HIS A 197 -23.08 8.62 -5.24
CA HIS A 197 -23.79 7.40 -5.66
C HIS A 197 -24.51 6.71 -4.50
N VAL A 198 -25.64 6.07 -4.82
CA VAL A 198 -26.55 5.40 -3.88
C VAL A 198 -26.52 3.89 -4.05
N TYR A 199 -26.90 3.14 -3.02
CA TYR A 199 -27.06 1.68 -3.12
C TYR A 199 -28.14 1.34 -4.17
N PRO A 200 -28.00 0.25 -4.94
CA PRO A 200 -29.03 -0.17 -5.89
C PRO A 200 -30.29 -0.59 -5.13
N VAL A 201 -31.49 -0.28 -5.65
CA VAL A 201 -32.77 -0.59 -4.97
C VAL A 201 -32.89 -2.06 -4.55
N ARG A 202 -32.32 -2.96 -5.36
CA ARG A 202 -32.18 -4.38 -5.03
C ARG A 202 -30.75 -4.85 -5.24
N TYR A 203 -30.31 -5.74 -4.36
CA TYR A 203 -29.04 -6.46 -4.48
C TYR A 203 -29.15 -7.62 -5.47
N ALA A 204 -28.00 -8.19 -5.85
CA ALA A 204 -27.92 -9.26 -6.84
C ALA A 204 -28.70 -10.53 -6.43
N ASP A 205 -28.90 -10.74 -5.13
CA ASP A 205 -29.68 -11.84 -4.55
C ASP A 205 -31.17 -11.51 -4.37
N GLY A 206 -31.64 -10.36 -4.87
CA GLY A 206 -33.03 -9.94 -4.83
C GLY A 206 -33.48 -9.25 -3.54
N ARG A 207 -32.62 -9.17 -2.52
CA ARG A 207 -32.88 -8.41 -1.28
C ARG A 207 -33.03 -6.92 -1.60
N GLY A 208 -33.93 -6.23 -0.89
CA GLY A 208 -34.07 -4.78 -0.98
C GLY A 208 -32.93 -4.07 -0.25
N SER A 209 -32.50 -2.92 -0.77
CA SER A 209 -31.61 -1.99 -0.06
C SER A 209 -32.37 -0.76 0.41
N SER A 210 -31.69 0.10 1.18
CA SER A 210 -32.23 1.39 1.58
C SER A 210 -32.27 2.45 0.46
N HIS A 211 -31.57 2.19 -0.65
CA HIS A 211 -31.30 3.17 -1.71
C HIS A 211 -30.67 4.49 -1.21
N GLN A 212 -30.01 4.48 -0.05
CA GLN A 212 -29.31 5.64 0.49
C GLN A 212 -27.90 5.80 -0.10
N GLN A 213 -27.22 6.90 0.24
CA GLN A 213 -25.86 7.17 -0.24
C GLN A 213 -24.89 6.11 0.29
N GLN A 214 -24.03 5.61 -0.60
CA GLN A 214 -23.09 4.55 -0.26
C GLN A 214 -22.05 5.04 0.75
N VAL A 215 -21.75 4.19 1.73
CA VAL A 215 -20.58 4.34 2.60
C VAL A 215 -19.70 3.13 2.39
N THR A 216 -18.43 3.39 2.13
CA THR A 216 -17.46 2.37 1.74
C THR A 216 -16.17 2.60 2.50
N CYS A 217 -15.22 1.71 2.26
CA CYS A 217 -13.87 1.89 2.71
C CYS A 217 -12.93 1.93 1.49
N TYR A 218 -12.29 3.08 1.29
CA TYR A 218 -11.46 3.37 0.13
C TYR A 218 -9.98 3.27 0.47
N SER A 219 -9.18 2.68 -0.42
CA SER A 219 -7.77 2.38 -0.17
C SER A 219 -6.81 3.55 -0.44
N PHE A 220 -7.32 4.69 -0.89
CA PHE A 220 -6.52 5.85 -1.24
C PHE A 220 -7.06 7.11 -0.54
N LYS A 221 -6.22 8.14 -0.45
CA LYS A 221 -6.61 9.44 0.06
C LYS A 221 -7.44 10.18 -0.95
N ASP A 222 -8.54 10.75 -0.49
CA ASP A 222 -9.53 11.45 -1.30
C ASP A 222 -10.21 12.53 -0.46
N VAL A 223 -10.70 13.58 -1.12
CA VAL A 223 -11.51 14.64 -0.47
C VAL A 223 -12.81 14.10 0.14
N ASN A 224 -13.31 12.97 -0.38
CA ASN A 224 -14.47 12.24 0.11
C ASN A 224 -14.18 11.34 1.33
N ASN A 225 -12.95 11.35 1.86
CA ASN A 225 -12.61 10.67 3.12
C ASN A 225 -12.82 11.57 4.34
N TRP A 226 -13.16 12.85 4.14
CA TRP A 226 -13.34 13.81 5.22
C TRP A 226 -14.73 13.70 5.82
N TRP A 227 -14.78 13.68 7.15
CA TRP A 227 -15.97 13.65 7.98
C TRP A 227 -15.94 14.81 8.98
N ILE A 228 -17.10 15.36 9.30
CA ILE A 228 -17.24 16.45 10.27
C ILE A 228 -17.94 15.89 11.50
N VAL A 229 -17.32 16.05 12.66
CA VAL A 229 -17.91 15.61 13.92
C VAL A 229 -18.83 16.71 14.44
N LYS A 230 -20.12 16.40 14.53
CA LYS A 230 -21.18 17.35 14.87
C LYS A 230 -21.87 16.95 16.18
N ARG A 231 -22.25 17.95 16.97
CA ARG A 231 -23.14 17.76 18.12
C ARG A 231 -24.59 17.51 17.64
N PRO A 232 -25.26 16.44 18.09
CA PRO A 232 -26.62 16.10 17.61
C PRO A 232 -27.64 17.24 17.73
N GLU A 233 -27.58 18.01 18.81
CA GLU A 233 -28.56 19.04 19.18
C GLU A 233 -28.26 20.42 18.61
N ARG A 234 -27.09 20.64 18.00
CA ARG A 234 -26.67 21.95 17.47
C ARG A 234 -26.60 21.92 15.96
N SER A 235 -27.07 22.99 15.32
CA SER A 235 -26.92 23.19 13.87
C SER A 235 -25.52 23.69 13.49
N GLU A 236 -24.80 24.30 14.43
CA GLU A 236 -23.46 24.84 14.26
C GLU A 236 -22.43 23.74 13.95
N LEU A 237 -21.59 24.01 12.95
CA LEU A 237 -20.53 23.09 12.47
C LEU A 237 -19.13 23.66 12.69
N ALA A 238 -19.02 24.91 13.13
CA ALA A 238 -17.77 25.54 13.52
C ALA A 238 -17.33 25.05 14.91
N VAL A 239 -16.01 25.06 15.13
CA VAL A 239 -15.44 24.69 16.43
C VAL A 239 -15.59 25.86 17.39
N THR A 240 -16.14 25.61 18.58
CA THR A 240 -16.25 26.62 19.64
C THR A 240 -14.88 27.00 20.20
N GLN A 241 -14.74 28.20 20.76
CA GLN A 241 -13.57 28.58 21.55
C GLN A 241 -14.00 28.77 23.01
N PRO A 242 -13.53 27.92 23.96
CA PRO A 242 -12.60 26.80 23.79
C PRO A 242 -13.20 25.58 23.05
N PRO A 243 -12.37 24.71 22.43
CA PRO A 243 -12.83 23.51 21.74
C PRO A 243 -13.56 22.55 22.67
N ASP A 244 -14.76 22.16 22.27
CA ASP A 244 -15.59 21.18 22.97
C ASP A 244 -15.12 19.76 22.63
N ALA A 245 -14.09 19.30 23.35
CA ALA A 245 -13.40 18.03 23.10
C ALA A 245 -14.30 16.83 23.43
N ILE A 246 -14.28 15.84 22.55
CA ILE A 246 -15.09 14.62 22.66
C ILE A 246 -14.42 13.64 23.61
N ARG A 247 -15.21 13.06 24.50
CA ARG A 247 -14.80 12.09 25.51
C ARG A 247 -15.34 10.71 25.21
N HIS A 248 -14.79 9.72 25.90
CA HIS A 248 -15.34 8.37 25.86
C HIS A 248 -16.80 8.36 26.34
N GLY A 249 -17.67 7.71 25.56
CA GLY A 249 -19.11 7.60 25.85
C GLY A 249 -19.96 8.70 25.23
N ASP A 250 -19.35 9.75 24.69
CA ASP A 250 -20.08 10.83 24.02
C ASP A 250 -20.77 10.34 22.75
N VAL A 251 -21.93 10.94 22.46
CA VAL A 251 -22.73 10.67 21.26
C VAL A 251 -22.55 11.80 20.27
N VAL A 252 -22.20 11.45 19.03
CA VAL A 252 -21.93 12.40 17.95
C VAL A 252 -22.70 12.05 16.68
N GLN A 253 -22.82 13.03 15.80
CA GLN A 253 -23.16 12.83 14.39
C GLN A 253 -21.90 12.96 13.54
N LEU A 254 -21.69 12.05 12.60
CA LEU A 254 -20.62 12.17 11.61
C LEU A 254 -21.24 12.60 10.29
N LEU A 255 -20.94 13.81 9.84
CA LEU A 255 -21.39 14.30 8.54
C LEU A 255 -20.29 14.09 7.50
N HIS A 256 -20.64 13.53 6.34
CA HIS A 256 -19.70 13.45 5.23
C HIS A 256 -19.33 14.85 4.74
N GLY A 257 -18.05 15.15 4.56
CA GLY A 257 -17.53 16.50 4.34
C GLY A 257 -18.12 17.19 3.10
N ILE A 258 -18.11 16.49 1.95
CA ILE A 258 -18.57 17.06 0.68
C ILE A 258 -20.10 17.02 0.59
N THR A 259 -20.72 15.86 0.82
CA THR A 259 -22.17 15.72 0.62
C THR A 259 -23.00 16.23 1.80
N SER A 260 -22.38 16.53 2.94
CA SER A 260 -23.04 16.97 4.18
C SER A 260 -24.12 16.02 4.70
N ARG A 261 -24.12 14.75 4.26
CA ARG A 261 -25.06 13.72 4.70
C ARG A 261 -24.53 13.01 5.94
N ALA A 262 -25.43 12.63 6.85
CA ALA A 262 -25.05 12.01 8.12
C ALA A 262 -24.82 10.51 7.96
N LEU A 263 -23.76 9.99 8.56
CA LEU A 263 -23.50 8.56 8.69
C LEU A 263 -24.65 7.90 9.47
N ASN A 264 -25.21 6.85 8.91
CA ASN A 264 -26.44 6.22 9.32
C ASN A 264 -26.30 4.70 9.24
N SER A 265 -26.91 3.99 10.17
CA SER A 265 -27.16 2.55 10.04
C SER A 265 -28.60 2.27 10.40
N HIS A 266 -29.14 1.17 9.91
CA HIS A 266 -30.55 0.86 10.04
C HIS A 266 -30.77 -0.64 9.83
N ASP A 267 -31.99 -1.11 10.07
CA ASP A 267 -32.33 -2.54 9.99
C ASP A 267 -32.55 -3.02 8.54
N VAL A 268 -31.54 -2.81 7.69
CA VAL A 268 -31.43 -3.39 6.35
C VAL A 268 -30.14 -4.19 6.30
N ALA A 269 -30.18 -5.37 5.70
CA ALA A 269 -29.03 -6.24 5.60
C ALA A 269 -27.99 -5.68 4.61
N ALA A 270 -26.71 -5.72 4.99
CA ALA A 270 -25.61 -5.22 4.16
C ALA A 270 -25.51 -5.95 2.80
N PRO A 271 -24.97 -5.27 1.76
CA PRO A 271 -24.98 -5.77 0.38
C PRO A 271 -24.29 -7.13 0.22
N VAL A 272 -23.10 -7.31 0.79
CA VAL A 272 -22.26 -8.52 0.63
C VAL A 272 -22.25 -9.37 1.89
N SER A 273 -22.47 -8.77 3.06
CA SER A 273 -22.48 -9.45 4.36
C SER A 273 -23.88 -9.43 5.00
N PRO A 274 -24.82 -10.29 4.57
CA PRO A 274 -26.24 -10.21 4.97
C PRO A 274 -26.49 -10.41 6.47
N GLN A 275 -25.51 -10.92 7.22
CA GLN A 275 -25.60 -11.08 8.68
C GLN A 275 -25.43 -9.75 9.43
N SER A 276 -24.92 -8.70 8.76
CA SER A 276 -24.63 -7.39 9.33
C SER A 276 -25.58 -6.32 8.75
N GLN A 277 -25.65 -5.18 9.43
CA GLN A 277 -26.47 -4.05 9.02
C GLN A 277 -25.78 -3.20 7.96
N GLU A 278 -26.57 -2.69 7.02
CA GLU A 278 -26.14 -1.71 6.03
C GLU A 278 -25.73 -0.41 6.74
N VAL A 279 -24.61 0.17 6.30
CA VAL A 279 -24.16 1.50 6.70
C VAL A 279 -24.23 2.39 5.48
N SER A 280 -24.80 3.58 5.65
CA SER A 280 -25.13 4.50 4.58
C SER A 280 -25.00 5.93 5.05
N CYS A 281 -25.05 6.88 4.11
CA CYS A 281 -25.23 8.29 4.41
C CYS A 281 -26.71 8.62 4.19
N TYR A 282 -27.40 9.07 5.25
CA TYR A 282 -28.85 9.24 5.25
C TYR A 282 -29.33 10.22 4.18
N ILE A 283 -30.33 9.79 3.41
CA ILE A 283 -31.07 10.62 2.47
C ILE A 283 -32.52 10.63 2.92
N ASP A 284 -33.06 11.82 3.17
CA ASP A 284 -34.48 11.99 3.44
C ASP A 284 -35.26 11.93 2.11
N TYR A 285 -35.85 10.76 1.85
CA TYR A 285 -36.75 10.56 0.71
C TYR A 285 -38.20 10.95 1.01
N ASN A 286 -38.48 11.55 2.17
CA ASN A 286 -39.83 11.78 2.67
C ASN A 286 -40.64 10.47 2.80
N VAL A 287 -39.93 9.39 3.16
CA VAL A 287 -40.46 8.04 3.42
C VAL A 287 -40.40 7.79 4.93
N SER A 288 -41.21 6.88 5.46
CA SER A 288 -41.32 6.55 6.90
C SER A 288 -40.05 6.07 7.62
N MET A 289 -38.87 6.11 6.99
CA MET A 289 -37.60 5.78 7.63
C MET A 289 -36.98 7.03 8.26
N SER A 290 -37.11 7.13 9.59
CA SER A 290 -36.42 8.15 10.38
C SER A 290 -34.91 7.97 10.33
N ALA A 291 -34.16 9.07 10.36
CA ALA A 291 -32.71 9.03 10.48
C ALA A 291 -32.28 8.38 11.81
N GLN A 292 -31.35 7.42 11.74
CA GLN A 292 -30.67 6.78 12.86
C GLN A 292 -29.17 7.07 12.70
N ASN A 293 -28.77 8.28 13.06
CA ASN A 293 -27.46 8.85 12.68
C ASN A 293 -26.58 9.20 13.89
N LEU A 294 -26.92 8.62 15.05
CA LEU A 294 -26.21 8.85 16.30
C LEU A 294 -25.20 7.73 16.55
N TRP A 295 -23.97 8.14 16.82
CA TRP A 295 -22.85 7.23 17.06
C TRP A 295 -22.19 7.57 18.39
N ARG A 296 -22.11 6.59 19.29
CA ARG A 296 -21.39 6.67 20.55
C ARG A 296 -19.92 6.34 20.33
N ILE A 297 -19.02 7.16 20.86
CA ILE A 297 -17.57 6.98 20.75
C ILE A 297 -17.04 6.13 21.90
N GLU A 298 -16.50 4.96 21.59
CA GLU A 298 -15.84 4.10 22.57
C GLU A 298 -14.32 4.10 22.37
N ILE A 299 -13.55 4.64 23.32
CA ILE A 299 -12.07 4.65 23.24
C ILE A 299 -11.54 3.34 23.82
N VAL A 300 -10.87 2.56 22.97
CA VAL A 300 -10.39 1.21 23.26
C VAL A 300 -9.12 1.25 24.10
N ASN A 301 -8.15 2.08 23.73
CA ASN A 301 -6.85 2.19 24.40
C ASN A 301 -6.84 3.29 25.49
N ARG A 302 -7.93 3.39 26.26
CA ARG A 302 -8.07 4.40 27.31
C ARG A 302 -7.31 4.01 28.58
N ALA A 303 -6.73 5.00 29.26
CA ALA A 303 -6.13 4.81 30.59
C ALA A 303 -7.15 5.06 31.72
N SER A 304 -8.15 5.90 31.47
CA SER A 304 -9.25 6.24 32.38
C SER A 304 -10.56 6.39 31.59
N ASP A 305 -11.71 6.28 32.26
CA ASP A 305 -13.02 6.39 31.60
C ASP A 305 -13.35 7.81 31.08
N ASP A 306 -12.69 8.86 31.59
CA ASP A 306 -12.84 10.24 31.10
C ASP A 306 -11.81 10.61 30.01
N SER A 307 -11.23 9.61 29.34
CA SER A 307 -10.22 9.85 28.30
C SER A 307 -10.80 10.64 27.13
N THR A 308 -10.10 11.68 26.70
CA THR A 308 -10.44 12.48 25.51
C THR A 308 -10.02 11.79 24.23
N TRP A 309 -10.80 11.98 23.16
CA TRP A 309 -10.49 11.47 21.83
C TRP A 309 -9.37 12.28 21.18
N HIS A 310 -8.22 11.64 20.99
CA HIS A 310 -7.04 12.24 20.37
C HIS A 310 -6.83 11.76 18.93
N SER A 311 -6.41 12.68 18.06
CA SER A 311 -5.91 12.34 16.73
C SER A 311 -4.67 11.44 16.85
N ILE A 312 -4.54 10.47 15.95
CA ILE A 312 -3.44 9.49 15.81
C ILE A 312 -3.32 8.48 16.98
N ARG A 313 -3.48 8.93 18.23
CA ARG A 313 -3.21 8.14 19.43
C ARG A 313 -4.40 7.30 19.88
N SER A 314 -5.62 7.81 19.75
CA SER A 314 -6.81 7.09 20.22
C SER A 314 -7.28 6.07 19.19
N LEU A 315 -7.47 4.84 19.66
CA LEU A 315 -8.17 3.79 18.94
C LEU A 315 -9.62 3.79 19.41
N VAL A 316 -10.56 3.93 18.48
CA VAL A 316 -11.97 4.11 18.81
C VAL A 316 -12.87 3.10 18.10
N ARG A 317 -13.98 2.75 18.73
CA ARG A 317 -15.14 2.11 18.10
C ARG A 317 -16.27 3.10 17.98
N LEU A 318 -16.95 3.07 16.86
CA LEU A 318 -18.15 3.84 16.59
C LEU A 318 -19.35 2.92 16.80
N ILE A 319 -20.08 3.11 17.89
CA ILE A 319 -21.24 2.29 18.24
C ILE A 319 -22.51 3.02 17.87
N HIS A 320 -23.27 2.46 16.94
CA HIS A 320 -24.57 2.97 16.54
C HIS A 320 -25.54 2.95 17.73
N VAL A 321 -26.16 4.07 18.05
CA VAL A 321 -26.96 4.21 19.28
C VAL A 321 -28.24 3.39 19.23
N ASP A 322 -28.98 3.45 18.11
CA ASP A 322 -30.29 2.81 17.99
C ASP A 322 -30.21 1.28 17.94
N THR A 323 -29.21 0.73 17.24
CA THR A 323 -29.08 -0.73 17.05
C THR A 323 -28.00 -1.38 17.92
N GLY A 324 -27.14 -0.57 18.53
CA GLY A 324 -25.97 -1.03 19.29
C GLY A 324 -24.85 -1.64 18.43
N ALA A 325 -24.98 -1.62 17.10
CA ALA A 325 -23.98 -2.19 16.19
C ALA A 325 -22.70 -1.36 16.13
N ALA A 326 -21.54 -2.00 15.99
CA ALA A 326 -20.25 -1.35 15.82
C ALA A 326 -19.93 -1.17 14.33
N LEU A 327 -19.41 0.00 13.96
CA LEU A 327 -18.92 0.26 12.61
C LEU A 327 -17.72 -0.64 12.30
N ARG A 328 -17.84 -1.47 11.28
CA ARG A 328 -16.86 -2.51 10.97
C ARG A 328 -16.46 -2.50 9.49
N PHE A 329 -15.18 -2.71 9.24
CA PHE A 329 -14.65 -3.09 7.94
C PHE A 329 -14.75 -4.61 7.74
N THR A 330 -15.33 -5.08 6.62
CA THR A 330 -15.50 -6.54 6.41
C THR A 330 -14.36 -7.18 5.62
N GLY A 331 -13.50 -6.39 4.97
CA GLY A 331 -12.48 -6.88 4.03
C GLY A 331 -13.04 -7.33 2.68
N ARG A 332 -14.37 -7.40 2.52
CA ARG A 332 -15.02 -7.77 1.26
C ARG A 332 -15.17 -6.56 0.34
N GLN A 333 -15.18 -6.82 -0.96
CA GLN A 333 -15.37 -5.78 -1.97
C GLN A 333 -16.83 -5.73 -2.43
N LEU A 334 -17.32 -4.53 -2.65
CA LEU A 334 -18.58 -4.29 -3.32
C LEU A 334 -18.49 -4.67 -4.81
N PRO A 335 -19.61 -5.02 -5.45
CA PRO A 335 -19.66 -5.21 -6.90
C PRO A 335 -19.36 -3.92 -7.68
N SER A 336 -19.44 -4.00 -9.01
CA SER A 336 -19.12 -2.88 -9.91
C SER A 336 -19.92 -1.59 -9.62
N TRP A 337 -21.17 -1.69 -9.14
CA TRP A 337 -21.98 -0.54 -8.73
C TRP A 337 -21.42 0.24 -7.53
N GLY A 338 -20.55 -0.39 -6.73
CA GLY A 338 -19.81 0.20 -5.62
C GLY A 338 -18.34 0.44 -5.95
N PHE A 339 -18.00 0.50 -7.25
CA PHE A 339 -16.65 0.78 -7.77
C PHE A 339 -15.56 -0.16 -7.24
N HIS A 340 -15.91 -1.39 -6.86
CA HIS A 340 -14.99 -2.35 -6.23
C HIS A 340 -14.30 -1.83 -4.95
N GLN A 341 -14.89 -0.82 -4.31
CA GLN A 341 -14.48 -0.37 -2.99
C GLN A 341 -14.88 -1.39 -1.93
N HIS A 342 -14.33 -1.27 -0.72
CA HIS A 342 -14.60 -2.25 0.32
C HIS A 342 -15.88 -1.93 1.09
N GLU A 343 -16.54 -2.98 1.58
CA GLU A 343 -17.78 -2.90 2.34
C GLU A 343 -17.52 -2.47 3.80
N VAL A 344 -18.35 -1.53 4.26
CA VAL A 344 -18.44 -1.11 5.67
C VAL A 344 -19.84 -1.47 6.18
N VAL A 345 -19.92 -2.05 7.36
CA VAL A 345 -21.17 -2.57 7.93
C VAL A 345 -21.33 -2.19 9.40
N GLY A 346 -22.56 -2.28 9.91
CA GLY A 346 -22.88 -2.28 11.32
C GLY A 346 -22.93 -3.72 11.83
N ASP A 347 -21.92 -4.13 12.60
CA ASP A 347 -21.83 -5.49 13.13
C ASP A 347 -22.24 -5.54 14.61
N ARG A 348 -22.99 -6.56 15.01
CA ARG A 348 -23.33 -6.79 16.43
C ARG A 348 -22.11 -7.28 17.22
N ALA A 349 -21.12 -7.88 16.56
CA ALA A 349 -19.87 -8.32 17.17
C ALA A 349 -18.92 -7.13 17.43
N LYS A 350 -19.13 -6.44 18.56
CA LYS A 350 -18.38 -5.22 18.92
C LYS A 350 -16.88 -5.46 19.14
N GLU A 351 -16.53 -6.60 19.73
CA GLU A 351 -15.15 -6.96 20.11
C GLU A 351 -14.31 -7.54 18.97
N HIS A 352 -14.58 -7.14 17.73
CA HIS A 352 -13.74 -7.48 16.58
C HIS A 352 -12.58 -6.50 16.41
N GLN A 353 -11.43 -6.94 15.88
CA GLN A 353 -10.31 -6.04 15.58
C GLN A 353 -10.65 -5.04 14.47
N ASP A 354 -11.47 -5.49 13.51
CA ASP A 354 -11.93 -4.68 12.37
C ASP A 354 -12.97 -3.58 12.71
N THR A 355 -13.37 -3.47 13.98
CA THR A 355 -14.25 -2.38 14.45
C THR A 355 -13.46 -1.17 14.96
N ILE A 356 -12.12 -1.26 14.91
CA ILE A 356 -11.22 -0.27 15.51
C ILE A 356 -10.73 0.71 14.44
N TRP A 357 -11.07 1.98 14.67
CA TRP A 357 -10.73 3.11 13.81
C TRP A 357 -9.78 4.07 14.52
N ASN A 358 -8.97 4.77 13.75
CA ASN A 358 -8.13 5.84 14.25
C ASN A 358 -8.33 7.11 13.39
N VAL A 359 -8.21 8.28 14.02
CA VAL A 359 -8.21 9.55 13.29
C VAL A 359 -6.81 9.77 12.74
N GLU A 360 -6.66 9.77 11.42
CA GLU A 360 -5.36 9.96 10.77
C GLU A 360 -5.09 11.44 10.48
N GLU A 361 -6.07 12.14 9.89
CA GLU A 361 -6.00 13.57 9.60
C GLU A 361 -7.06 14.34 10.39
N HIS A 362 -6.71 15.53 10.86
CA HIS A 362 -7.57 16.34 11.69
C HIS A 362 -7.33 17.85 11.48
N ARG A 363 -8.43 18.60 11.38
CA ARG A 363 -8.47 20.08 11.36
C ARG A 363 -9.72 20.62 12.03
N TYR A 364 -9.66 21.85 12.54
CA TYR A 364 -10.83 22.56 13.06
C TYR A 364 -11.55 23.33 11.96
N THR A 365 -12.87 23.19 11.87
CA THR A 365 -13.71 24.02 10.99
C THR A 365 -13.74 25.45 11.54
N LYS A 366 -13.27 26.40 10.73
CA LYS A 366 -13.29 27.83 11.06
C LYS A 366 -14.44 28.59 10.40
N ALA A 367 -14.84 28.17 9.19
CA ALA A 367 -15.90 28.80 8.43
C ALA A 367 -17.29 28.27 8.84
N GLU A 368 -18.23 29.18 9.08
CA GLU A 368 -19.65 28.84 9.31
C GLU A 368 -20.40 28.60 7.98
N ASP A 369 -20.00 29.29 6.90
CA ASP A 369 -20.65 29.14 5.60
C ASP A 369 -20.30 27.81 4.92
N ARG A 370 -21.34 27.13 4.44
CA ARG A 370 -21.23 25.84 3.75
C ARG A 370 -20.38 25.94 2.50
N ARG A 371 -20.54 27.01 1.71
CA ARG A 371 -19.84 27.15 0.42
C ARG A 371 -18.34 27.40 0.61
N GLU A 372 -17.99 28.22 1.58
CA GLU A 372 -16.59 28.43 1.98
C GLU A 372 -15.97 27.14 2.50
N ARG A 373 -16.69 26.38 3.33
CA ARG A 373 -16.22 25.09 3.83
C ARG A 373 -16.01 24.06 2.72
N GLU A 374 -16.94 23.95 1.77
CA GLU A 374 -16.77 23.07 0.60
C GLU A 374 -15.54 23.49 -0.22
N LYS A 375 -15.29 24.79 -0.34
CA LYS A 375 -14.09 25.32 -0.98
C LYS A 375 -12.83 25.03 -0.18
N GLU A 376 -12.82 25.17 1.15
CA GLU A 376 -11.71 24.79 2.04
C GLU A 376 -11.44 23.27 2.02
N LEU A 377 -12.48 22.44 1.92
CA LEU A 377 -12.36 20.99 1.77
C LEU A 377 -11.71 20.63 0.43
N ALA A 378 -12.13 21.29 -0.66
CA ALA A 378 -11.64 21.05 -2.01
C ALA A 378 -10.26 21.68 -2.30
N SER A 379 -9.93 22.80 -1.64
CA SER A 379 -8.66 23.52 -1.80
C SER A 379 -7.62 23.16 -0.75
N ALA A 380 -7.96 22.34 0.25
CA ALA A 380 -7.01 21.78 1.17
C ALA A 380 -5.95 21.01 0.37
N GLU A 381 -4.78 21.63 0.22
CA GLU A 381 -3.59 21.01 -0.33
C GLU A 381 -3.33 19.74 0.48
N MET A 382 -3.62 18.59 -0.14
CA MET A 382 -3.12 17.32 0.36
C MET A 382 -1.60 17.41 0.28
N ILE A 383 -0.93 17.39 1.45
CA ILE A 383 0.54 17.39 1.70
C ILE A 383 1.11 18.78 2.08
N PRO A 384 1.41 19.01 3.37
CA PRO A 384 2.35 20.04 3.80
C PRO A 384 3.76 19.81 3.23
N THR A 385 4.35 20.85 2.66
CA THR A 385 5.60 20.85 1.86
C THR A 385 6.90 20.65 2.64
N ALA A 386 6.88 20.60 3.98
CA ALA A 386 8.08 20.41 4.78
C ALA A 386 8.22 18.94 5.24
N GLY A 387 9.00 18.13 4.51
CA GLY A 387 9.27 16.73 4.86
C GLY A 387 9.98 16.57 6.21
N THR A 388 9.81 15.43 6.89
CA THR A 388 10.67 15.07 8.03
C THR A 388 12.02 14.65 7.48
N GLN A 389 13.10 15.30 7.92
CA GLN A 389 14.45 14.95 7.48
C GLN A 389 14.97 13.82 8.37
N LEU A 390 15.03 12.61 7.83
CA LEU A 390 15.80 11.51 8.42
C LEU A 390 17.16 11.45 7.75
N THR A 391 18.18 11.14 8.55
CA THR A 391 19.52 10.85 8.05
C THR A 391 19.54 9.56 7.24
N PHE A 392 20.56 9.40 6.39
CA PHE A 392 20.79 8.15 5.67
C PHE A 392 20.88 6.95 6.62
N TRP A 393 21.56 7.09 7.76
CA TRP A 393 21.78 5.98 8.69
C TRP A 393 20.50 5.52 9.37
N GLU A 394 19.61 6.44 9.75
CA GLU A 394 18.30 6.07 10.31
C GLU A 394 17.48 5.28 9.28
N LYS A 395 17.42 5.77 8.03
CA LYS A 395 16.72 5.08 6.94
C LYS A 395 17.35 3.73 6.62
N PHE A 396 18.67 3.67 6.57
CA PHE A 396 19.43 2.45 6.28
C PHE A 396 19.20 1.39 7.36
N LEU A 397 19.41 1.74 8.64
CA LEU A 397 19.25 0.79 9.74
C LEU A 397 17.82 0.28 9.86
N GLU A 398 16.83 1.17 9.70
CA GLU A 398 15.42 0.76 9.68
C GLU A 398 15.14 -0.22 8.54
N LEU A 399 15.59 0.11 7.32
CA LEU A 399 15.42 -0.77 6.16
C LEU A 399 16.09 -2.13 6.37
N GLN A 400 17.33 -2.17 6.89
CA GLN A 400 18.05 -3.41 7.18
C GLN A 400 17.33 -4.25 8.23
N TYR A 401 16.87 -3.61 9.30
CA TYR A 401 16.09 -4.28 10.33
C TYR A 401 14.82 -4.91 9.74
N LYS A 402 14.11 -4.18 8.86
CA LYS A 402 12.93 -4.70 8.17
C LYS A 402 13.28 -5.82 7.19
N MET A 403 14.38 -5.74 6.45
CA MET A 403 14.82 -6.82 5.56
C MET A 403 15.11 -8.13 6.32
N ILE A 404 15.63 -8.03 7.56
CA ILE A 404 15.94 -9.20 8.39
C ILE A 404 14.70 -9.75 9.10
N THR A 405 13.87 -8.87 9.65
CA THR A 405 12.74 -9.24 10.53
C THR A 405 11.43 -9.49 9.78
N HIS A 406 11.26 -8.89 8.61
CA HIS A 406 10.07 -9.08 7.80
C HIS A 406 10.14 -10.43 7.11
N SER A 407 9.60 -11.46 7.78
CA SER A 407 9.32 -12.74 7.15
C SER A 407 8.43 -12.51 5.94
N VAL A 408 8.90 -12.90 4.76
CA VAL A 408 8.03 -12.98 3.58
C VAL A 408 6.93 -13.97 3.95
N ASP A 409 5.67 -13.61 3.71
CA ASP A 409 4.60 -14.59 3.49
C ASP A 409 4.95 -15.35 2.20
N ALA A 410 6.04 -16.13 2.21
CA ALA A 410 6.28 -17.12 1.17
C ALA A 410 5.08 -18.06 1.33
N PRO A 411 4.18 -18.18 0.34
CA PRO A 411 3.03 -19.03 0.47
C PRO A 411 3.53 -20.42 0.83
N HIS A 412 3.26 -20.88 2.06
CA HIS A 412 3.59 -22.24 2.44
C HIS A 412 2.92 -23.16 1.41
N GLY A 413 3.73 -23.88 0.62
CA GLY A 413 3.23 -24.76 -0.43
C GLY A 413 3.03 -24.13 -1.81
N HIS A 414 3.83 -23.13 -2.23
CA HIS A 414 3.91 -22.80 -3.65
C HIS A 414 4.22 -24.07 -4.47
N MET A 415 3.41 -24.37 -5.48
CA MET A 415 3.45 -25.65 -6.23
C MET A 415 4.83 -25.97 -6.82
N PHE A 416 5.63 -24.96 -7.12
CA PHE A 416 6.98 -25.09 -7.68
C PHE A 416 8.11 -24.88 -6.65
N ALA A 417 7.80 -24.79 -5.34
CA ALA A 417 8.84 -24.72 -4.31
C ALA A 417 9.59 -26.06 -4.21
N SER A 418 10.90 -26.01 -3.96
CA SER A 418 11.76 -27.17 -3.74
C SER A 418 12.47 -27.09 -2.40
N GLU A 419 12.85 -28.24 -1.86
CA GLU A 419 13.59 -28.33 -0.60
C GLU A 419 15.11 -28.37 -0.83
N PRO A 420 15.94 -27.85 0.08
CA PRO A 420 17.40 -27.85 -0.08
C PRO A 420 18.02 -29.24 -0.34
N ALA A 421 17.40 -30.30 0.19
CA ALA A 421 17.85 -31.68 -0.04
C ALA A 421 17.63 -32.16 -1.49
N GLU A 422 16.71 -31.54 -2.23
CA GLU A 422 16.38 -31.88 -3.62
C GLU A 422 17.37 -31.27 -4.63
N TRP A 423 18.10 -30.22 -4.24
CA TRP A 423 18.95 -29.44 -5.16
C TRP A 423 20.16 -30.20 -5.72
N PRO A 424 20.95 -30.95 -4.92
CA PRO A 424 22.16 -31.61 -5.44
C PRO A 424 21.86 -32.72 -6.45
N LEU A 425 20.69 -33.35 -6.32
CA LEU A 425 20.24 -34.46 -7.16
C LEU A 425 19.26 -34.02 -8.25
N LEU A 426 18.92 -32.73 -8.31
CA LEU A 426 17.99 -32.15 -9.28
C LEU A 426 16.65 -32.90 -9.35
N THR A 427 16.15 -33.38 -8.21
CA THR A 427 14.95 -34.23 -8.15
C THR A 427 13.66 -33.48 -8.45
N ARG A 428 13.68 -32.15 -8.30
CA ARG A 428 12.55 -31.26 -8.56
C ARG A 428 13.00 -30.02 -9.33
N SER A 429 12.25 -29.67 -10.37
CA SER A 429 12.49 -28.47 -11.19
C SER A 429 11.46 -27.38 -10.92
N ILE A 430 11.80 -26.14 -11.30
CA ILE A 430 10.95 -24.96 -11.19
C ILE A 430 10.49 -24.56 -12.59
N ALA A 431 9.19 -24.31 -12.76
CA ALA A 431 8.63 -23.85 -14.03
C ALA A 431 8.76 -22.33 -14.16
N TYR A 432 9.41 -21.85 -15.22
CA TYR A 432 9.59 -20.42 -15.49
C TYR A 432 8.46 -19.80 -16.31
N TRP A 433 7.81 -20.57 -17.18
CA TRP A 433 6.66 -20.16 -17.97
C TRP A 433 5.96 -21.40 -18.54
N LEU A 434 4.63 -21.32 -18.70
CA LEU A 434 3.81 -22.35 -19.33
C LEU A 434 3.04 -21.72 -20.50
N SER A 435 3.49 -22.01 -21.71
CA SER A 435 2.84 -21.73 -22.98
C SER A 435 1.59 -22.59 -23.17
N SER A 436 0.61 -22.05 -23.88
CA SER A 436 -0.54 -22.81 -24.36
C SER A 436 -0.22 -23.67 -25.59
N ARG A 437 0.97 -23.53 -26.21
CA ARG A 437 1.31 -24.20 -27.48
C ARG A 437 2.60 -25.05 -27.43
N SER A 438 3.69 -24.54 -26.87
CA SER A 438 4.96 -25.27 -26.70
C SER A 438 5.81 -24.64 -25.60
N ASN A 439 6.40 -25.48 -24.75
CA ASN A 439 7.40 -25.11 -23.74
C ASN A 439 8.81 -25.64 -24.09
N VAL A 440 8.95 -26.20 -25.29
CA VAL A 440 10.19 -26.73 -25.85
C VAL A 440 10.86 -25.67 -26.69
#